data_AF-A0A946EHU4-F1
#
_entry.id   AF-A0A946EHU4-F1
#
_cell.length_a   1.000
_cell.length_b   1.000
_cell.length_c   1.000
_cell.angle_alpha   90.00
_cell.angle_beta   90.00
_cell.angle_gamma   90.00
#
_symmetry.space_group_name_H-M   'P 1'
#
loop_
_entity.id
_entity.type
_entity.pdbx_description
1 polymer ?
#
loop_
_entity_poly.entity_id
_entity_poly.type
_entity_poly.pdbx_seq_one_letter_code
_entity_poly.pdbx_strand_id
1 'polypeptide(L)'
;AAADAGYEERLAVAKQYVTASLEDIDLTKVVKQMWLPLAQQIETDRGSPLRSSQIEKIDKLYQDTFYLKMYNIMSQQDKIMADIFTLEEIVALRDFYYTEEGRSVMNKLPDLVGAQQPMIMKLVQETLPTIIPEIEKIITE
;
A
#
# COMPACT_ATOMS: atom_id res chain seq x y z
N ALA A 1 -30.84 7.79 -14.89
CA ALA A 1 -31.55 7.70 -13.60
C ALA A 1 -31.22 6.41 -12.84
N ALA A 2 -31.33 5.20 -13.44
CA ALA A 2 -31.03 3.95 -12.71
C ALA A 2 -29.53 3.63 -12.51
N ALA A 3 -28.65 4.07 -13.41
CA ALA A 3 -27.19 3.89 -13.25
C ALA A 3 -26.60 4.69 -12.08
N ASP A 4 -27.28 5.78 -11.69
CA ASP A 4 -26.84 6.73 -10.67
C ASP A 4 -27.25 6.28 -9.25
N ALA A 5 -28.45 5.71 -9.12
CA ALA A 5 -28.96 5.22 -7.83
C ALA A 5 -28.10 4.08 -7.25
N GLY A 6 -27.65 3.14 -8.09
CA GLY A 6 -26.78 2.05 -7.64
C GLY A 6 -25.37 2.50 -7.28
N TYR A 7 -24.86 3.56 -7.94
CA TYR A 7 -23.54 4.10 -7.62
C TYR A 7 -23.51 4.75 -6.24
N GLU A 8 -24.51 5.59 -5.93
CA GLU A 8 -24.59 6.29 -4.64
C GLU A 8 -24.72 5.32 -3.46
N GLU A 9 -25.48 4.23 -3.61
CA GLU A 9 -25.55 3.17 -2.59
C GLU A 9 -24.20 2.48 -2.38
N ARG A 10 -23.51 2.12 -3.48
CA ARG A 10 -22.17 1.53 -3.40
C ARG A 10 -21.17 2.47 -2.74
N LEU A 11 -21.19 3.74 -3.12
CA LEU A 11 -20.32 4.77 -2.56
C LEU A 11 -20.57 4.97 -1.07
N ALA A 12 -21.83 4.95 -0.63
CA ALA A 12 -22.18 5.10 0.78
C ALA A 12 -21.61 3.95 1.63
N VAL A 13 -21.72 2.69 1.17
CA VAL A 13 -21.15 1.54 1.90
C VAL A 13 -19.62 1.54 1.81
N ALA A 14 -19.05 1.87 0.64
CA ALA A 14 -17.61 1.94 0.46
C ALA A 14 -16.96 2.98 1.39
N LYS A 15 -17.60 4.15 1.58
CA LYS A 15 -17.16 5.16 2.54
C LYS A 15 -17.06 4.63 3.97
N GLN A 16 -18.00 3.80 4.40
CA GLN A 16 -17.97 3.20 5.74
C GLN A 16 -16.74 2.30 5.91
N TYR A 17 -16.52 1.41 4.94
CA TYR A 17 -15.35 0.54 4.93
C TYR A 17 -14.03 1.33 4.88
N VAL A 18 -13.91 2.29 3.96
CA VAL A 18 -12.67 3.08 3.78
C VAL A 18 -12.37 3.95 5.00
N THR A 19 -13.40 4.53 5.63
CA THR A 19 -13.19 5.30 6.87
C THR A 19 -12.66 4.40 7.97
N ALA A 20 -13.30 3.24 8.19
CA ALA A 20 -12.86 2.29 9.21
C ALA A 20 -11.46 1.74 8.93
N SER A 21 -11.11 1.47 7.67
CA SER A 21 -9.78 0.97 7.32
C SER A 21 -8.69 2.02 7.44
N LEU A 22 -8.99 3.29 7.13
CA LEU A 22 -8.03 4.39 7.30
C LEU A 22 -7.72 4.71 8.76
N GLU A 23 -8.65 4.46 9.68
CA GLU A 23 -8.40 4.58 11.12
C GLU A 23 -7.39 3.54 11.61
N ASP A 24 -7.36 2.36 11.00
CA ASP A 24 -6.44 1.27 11.36
C ASP A 24 -5.09 1.35 10.64
N ILE A 25 -5.04 2.00 9.48
CA ILE A 25 -3.79 2.18 8.73
C ILE A 25 -2.88 3.17 9.45
N ASP A 26 -1.68 2.71 9.79
CA ASP A 26 -0.61 3.58 10.30
C ASP A 26 0.02 4.40 9.15
N LEU A 27 -0.69 5.44 8.71
CA LEU A 27 -0.22 6.35 7.66
C LEU A 27 1.08 7.05 8.06
N THR A 28 1.31 7.27 9.36
CA THR A 28 2.56 7.84 9.87
C THR A 28 3.72 6.90 9.55
N LYS A 29 3.57 5.60 9.80
CA LYS A 29 4.56 4.57 9.44
C LYS A 29 4.75 4.46 7.92
N VAL A 30 3.68 4.56 7.14
CA VAL A 30 3.77 4.57 5.66
C VAL A 30 4.61 5.76 5.18
N VAL A 31 4.32 6.98 5.65
CA VAL A 31 5.10 8.18 5.29
C VAL A 31 6.55 8.06 5.77
N LYS A 32 6.77 7.46 6.95
CA LYS A 32 8.11 7.19 7.47
C LYS A 32 8.92 6.28 6.55
N GLN A 33 8.30 5.24 6.00
CA GLN A 33 8.97 4.31 5.08
C GLN A 33 9.45 4.99 3.79
N MET A 34 8.84 6.10 3.37
CA MET A 34 9.23 6.81 2.14
C MET A 34 10.62 7.44 2.21
N TRP A 35 11.04 7.94 3.38
CA TRP A 35 12.31 8.65 3.52
C TRP A 35 13.45 7.75 3.99
N LEU A 36 13.16 6.56 4.53
CA LEU A 36 14.19 5.64 5.02
C LEU A 36 15.27 5.30 3.98
N PRO A 37 14.95 4.97 2.71
CA PRO A 37 15.98 4.68 1.71
C PRO A 37 16.87 5.89 1.42
N LEU A 38 16.28 7.08 1.38
CA LEU A 38 17.02 8.33 1.16
C LEU A 38 17.97 8.63 2.33
N ALA A 39 17.50 8.44 3.57
CA ALA A 39 18.35 8.61 4.75
C ALA A 39 19.54 7.64 4.74
N GLN A 40 19.31 6.37 4.41
CA GLN A 40 20.37 5.36 4.30
C GLN A 40 21.39 5.71 3.21
N GLN A 41 20.93 6.21 2.07
CA GLN A 41 21.82 6.68 1.01
C GLN A 41 22.68 7.86 1.49
N ILE A 42 22.07 8.85 2.14
CA ILE A 42 22.79 10.02 2.68
C ILE A 42 23.86 9.61 3.68
N GLU A 43 23.58 8.67 4.58
CA GLU A 43 24.53 8.13 5.55
C GLU A 43 25.70 7.41 4.88
N THR A 44 25.43 6.68 3.80
CA THR A 44 26.43 6.00 2.98
C THR A 44 27.36 7.01 2.29
N ASP A 45 26.79 8.00 1.59
CA ASP A 45 27.55 8.98 0.80
C ASP A 45 28.49 9.82 1.67
N ARG A 46 28.05 10.15 2.89
CA ARG A 46 28.83 10.95 3.84
C ARG A 46 29.74 10.12 4.76
N GLY A 47 29.62 8.79 4.75
CA GLY A 47 30.37 7.88 5.61
C GLY A 47 30.10 7.99 7.12
N SER A 48 28.92 8.48 7.55
CA SER A 48 28.56 8.56 8.97
C SER A 48 27.05 8.52 9.22
N PRO A 49 26.55 8.04 10.39
CA PRO A 49 25.11 7.94 10.68
C PRO A 49 24.47 9.28 11.05
N LEU A 50 23.26 9.56 10.57
CA LEU A 50 22.46 10.75 10.93
C LEU A 50 22.27 10.82 12.45
N ARG A 51 22.39 12.04 12.99
CA ARG A 51 22.07 12.29 14.40
C ARG A 51 20.55 12.18 14.59
N SER A 52 20.12 11.80 15.79
CA SER A 52 18.70 11.70 16.13
C SER A 52 17.92 12.98 15.80
N SER A 53 18.50 14.16 16.08
CA SER A 53 17.88 15.44 15.76
C SER A 53 17.76 15.75 14.26
N GLN A 54 18.57 15.11 13.40
CA GLN A 54 18.41 15.20 11.95
C GLN A 54 17.30 14.26 11.48
N ILE A 55 17.26 13.05 12.03
CA ILE A 55 16.21 12.05 11.74
C ILE A 55 14.84 12.63 12.09
N GLU A 56 14.68 13.23 13.28
CA GLU A 56 13.43 13.87 13.71
C GLU A 56 12.98 15.00 12.76
N LYS A 57 13.92 15.81 12.27
CA LYS A 57 13.63 16.90 11.33
C LYS A 57 13.22 16.36 9.95
N ILE A 58 13.87 15.31 9.47
CA ILE A 58 13.52 14.65 8.21
C ILE A 58 12.13 14.03 8.33
N ASP A 59 11.88 13.29 9.41
CA ASP A 59 10.57 12.68 9.64
C ASP A 59 9.48 13.74 9.69
N LYS A 60 9.65 14.79 10.49
CA LYS A 60 8.71 15.91 10.53
C LYS A 60 8.47 16.55 9.16
N LEU A 61 9.53 16.81 8.39
CA LEU A 61 9.41 17.36 7.04
C LEU A 61 8.53 16.48 6.15
N TYR A 62 8.75 15.17 6.18
CA TYR A 62 7.96 14.23 5.39
C TYR A 62 6.51 14.13 5.87
N GLN A 63 6.28 14.06 7.19
CA GLN A 63 4.93 14.04 7.75
C GLN A 63 4.16 15.31 7.36
N ASP A 64 4.74 16.49 7.57
CA ASP A 64 4.13 17.78 7.22
C ASP A 64 3.84 17.89 5.70
N THR A 65 4.69 17.28 4.86
CA THR A 65 4.59 17.38 3.39
C THR A 65 3.62 16.37 2.78
N PHE A 66 3.61 15.13 3.28
CA PHE A 66 2.98 14.00 2.61
C PHE A 66 1.80 13.38 3.35
N TYR A 67 1.71 13.51 4.67
CA TYR A 67 0.68 12.82 5.45
C TYR A 67 -0.74 13.14 4.92
N LEU A 68 -1.09 14.43 4.86
CA LEU A 68 -2.42 14.86 4.42
C LEU A 68 -2.68 14.50 2.95
N LYS A 69 -1.64 14.59 2.10
CA LYS A 69 -1.76 14.21 0.68
C LYS A 69 -2.06 12.72 0.55
N MET A 70 -1.37 11.89 1.33
CA MET A 70 -1.59 10.46 1.34
C MET A 70 -2.97 10.10 1.87
N TYR A 71 -3.36 10.70 3.00
CA TYR A 71 -4.70 10.53 3.57
C TYR A 71 -5.79 10.85 2.54
N ASN A 72 -5.69 11.99 1.86
CA ASN A 72 -6.66 12.42 0.85
C ASN A 72 -6.70 11.52 -0.40
N ILE A 73 -5.58 10.87 -0.74
CA ILE A 73 -5.54 9.89 -1.84
C ILE A 73 -6.26 8.62 -1.39
N MET A 74 -5.89 8.09 -0.22
CA MET A 74 -6.46 6.82 0.25
C MET A 74 -7.95 6.96 0.61
N SER A 75 -8.40 8.13 1.06
CA SER A 75 -9.83 8.39 1.30
C SER A 75 -10.68 8.35 0.03
N GLN A 76 -10.09 8.47 -1.15
CA GLN A 76 -10.80 8.39 -2.44
C GLN A 76 -10.98 6.94 -2.94
N GLN A 77 -10.48 5.96 -2.19
CA GLN A 77 -10.69 4.55 -2.50
C GLN A 77 -12.18 4.18 -2.55
N ASP A 78 -13.02 4.91 -1.82
CA ASP A 78 -14.47 4.73 -1.79
C ASP A 78 -15.11 4.83 -3.18
N LYS A 79 -14.70 5.82 -3.97
CA LYS A 79 -15.16 6.04 -5.35
C LYS A 79 -14.71 4.93 -6.28
N ILE A 80 -13.44 4.54 -6.17
CA ILE A 80 -12.86 3.45 -6.96
C ILE A 80 -13.58 2.14 -6.66
N MET A 81 -13.91 1.88 -5.40
CA MET A 81 -14.68 0.71 -5.00
C MET A 81 -16.09 0.74 -5.57
N ALA A 82 -16.77 1.90 -5.55
CA ALA A 82 -18.10 2.06 -6.14
C ALA A 82 -18.13 1.90 -7.66
N ASP A 83 -17.00 2.13 -8.35
CA ASP A 83 -16.85 1.90 -9.78
C ASP A 83 -16.61 0.43 -10.15
N ILE A 84 -15.88 -0.31 -9.30
CA ILE A 84 -15.37 -1.66 -9.63
C ILE A 84 -16.23 -2.80 -9.06
N PHE A 85 -16.71 -2.66 -7.82
CA PHE A 85 -17.42 -3.73 -7.12
C PHE A 85 -18.93 -3.59 -7.24
N THR A 86 -19.66 -4.69 -7.05
CA THR A 86 -21.11 -4.63 -6.81
C THR A 86 -21.42 -4.16 -5.39
N LEU A 87 -22.69 -3.83 -5.11
CA LEU A 87 -23.10 -3.44 -3.77
C LEU A 87 -22.92 -4.58 -2.77
N GLU A 88 -23.27 -5.80 -3.17
CA GLU A 88 -23.18 -7.00 -2.34
C GLU A 88 -21.74 -7.31 -1.95
N GLU A 89 -20.79 -7.12 -2.87
CA GLU A 89 -19.36 -7.31 -2.61
C GLU A 89 -18.82 -6.29 -1.62
N ILE A 90 -19.19 -5.01 -1.75
CA ILE A 90 -18.77 -3.96 -0.81
C ILE A 90 -19.39 -4.19 0.57
N VAL A 91 -20.66 -4.60 0.64
CA VAL A 91 -21.33 -4.97 1.90
C VAL A 91 -20.63 -6.15 2.55
N ALA A 92 -20.36 -7.22 1.80
CA ALA A 92 -19.68 -8.39 2.33
C ALA A 92 -18.28 -8.06 2.85
N LEU A 93 -17.50 -7.25 2.11
CA LEU A 93 -16.17 -6.81 2.53
C LEU A 93 -16.24 -5.95 3.80
N ARG A 94 -17.18 -5.00 3.86
CA ARG A 94 -17.41 -4.18 5.06
C ARG A 94 -17.75 -5.08 6.24
N ASP A 95 -18.77 -5.92 6.12
CA ASP A 95 -19.26 -6.72 7.24
C ASP A 95 -18.19 -7.67 7.77
N PHE A 96 -17.39 -8.25 6.87
CA PHE A 96 -16.20 -9.02 7.25
C PHE A 96 -15.19 -8.14 8.02
N TYR A 97 -14.82 -6.98 7.49
CA TYR A 97 -13.86 -6.07 8.13
C TYR A 97 -14.29 -5.59 9.53
N TYR A 98 -15.60 -5.46 9.78
CA TYR A 98 -16.12 -5.07 11.10
C TYR A 98 -16.06 -6.19 12.15
N THR A 99 -15.76 -7.43 11.76
CA THR A 99 -15.42 -8.50 12.72
C THR A 99 -13.99 -8.33 13.24
N GLU A 100 -13.71 -8.85 14.44
CA GLU A 100 -12.36 -8.83 15.01
C GLU A 100 -11.37 -9.59 14.12
N GLU A 101 -11.77 -10.77 13.65
CA GLU A 101 -10.97 -11.62 12.78
C GLU A 101 -10.76 -10.99 11.41
N GLY A 102 -11.79 -10.40 10.81
CA GLY A 102 -11.68 -9.78 9.50
C GLY A 102 -10.77 -8.56 9.51
N ARG A 103 -10.90 -7.69 10.52
CA ARG A 103 -9.97 -6.59 10.76
C ARG A 103 -8.53 -7.10 10.93
N SER A 104 -8.34 -8.11 11.78
CA SER A 104 -7.04 -8.74 12.05
C SER A 104 -6.40 -9.34 10.80
N VAL A 105 -7.17 -10.03 9.97
CA VAL A 105 -6.71 -10.60 8.68
C VAL A 105 -6.30 -9.48 7.74
N MET A 106 -7.16 -8.48 7.53
CA MET A 106 -6.90 -7.39 6.58
C MET A 106 -5.66 -6.58 6.97
N ASN A 107 -5.40 -6.40 8.27
CA ASN A 107 -4.19 -5.73 8.75
C ASN A 107 -2.91 -6.58 8.57
N LYS A 108 -3.03 -7.91 8.50
CA LYS A 108 -1.88 -8.84 8.35
C LYS A 108 -1.59 -9.24 6.91
N LEU A 109 -2.55 -9.13 5.99
CA LEU A 109 -2.34 -9.47 4.57
C LEU A 109 -1.17 -8.70 3.94
N PRO A 110 -1.00 -7.38 4.15
CA PRO A 110 0.17 -6.67 3.65
C PRO A 110 1.50 -7.22 4.19
N ASP A 111 1.56 -7.55 5.49
CA ASP A 111 2.75 -8.12 6.11
C ASP A 111 3.06 -9.51 5.54
N LEU A 112 2.04 -10.33 5.28
CA LEU A 112 2.19 -11.64 4.62
C LEU A 112 2.80 -11.49 3.23
N VAL A 113 2.28 -10.58 2.41
CA VAL A 113 2.83 -10.30 1.07
C VAL A 113 4.25 -9.75 1.18
N GLY A 114 4.50 -8.84 2.11
CA GLY A 114 5.83 -8.29 2.38
C GLY A 114 6.86 -9.36 2.74
N ALA A 115 6.46 -10.33 3.57
CA ALA A 115 7.31 -11.47 3.94
C ALA A 115 7.57 -12.42 2.76
N GLN A 116 6.70 -12.44 1.75
CA GLN A 116 6.87 -13.25 0.54
C GLN A 116 7.79 -12.62 -0.50
N GLN A 117 7.91 -11.29 -0.54
CA GLN A 117 8.74 -10.60 -1.54
C GLN A 117 10.19 -11.12 -1.64
N PRO A 118 10.94 -11.35 -0.53
CA PRO A 118 12.29 -11.90 -0.63
C PRO A 118 12.36 -13.30 -1.25
N MET A 119 11.36 -14.14 -1.00
CA MET A 119 11.29 -15.48 -1.58
C MET A 119 11.04 -15.43 -3.09
N ILE A 120 10.16 -14.52 -3.53
CA ILE A 120 9.91 -14.26 -4.96
C ILE A 120 11.19 -13.76 -5.63
N MET A 121 11.89 -12.80 -5.01
CA MET A 121 13.15 -12.29 -5.55
C MET A 121 14.23 -13.37 -5.67
N LYS A 122 14.33 -14.25 -4.67
CA LYS A 122 15.24 -15.40 -4.72
C LYS A 122 14.90 -16.33 -5.90
N LEU A 123 13.63 -16.70 -6.06
CA LEU A 123 13.18 -17.53 -7.19
C LEU A 123 13.55 -16.89 -8.53
N VAL A 124 13.31 -15.60 -8.69
CA VAL A 124 13.67 -14.85 -9.90
C VAL A 124 15.18 -14.92 -10.15
N GLN A 125 16.01 -14.62 -9.14
CA GLN A 125 17.47 -14.68 -9.26
C GLN A 125 17.99 -16.07 -9.65
N GLU A 126 17.39 -17.13 -9.11
CA GLU A 126 17.76 -18.51 -9.43
C GLU A 126 17.30 -18.94 -10.83
N THR A 127 16.19 -18.39 -11.32
CA THR A 127 15.57 -18.80 -12.59
C THR A 127 16.09 -18.01 -13.79
N LEU A 128 16.46 -16.74 -13.59
CA LEU A 128 16.91 -15.84 -14.66
C LEU A 128 18.05 -16.42 -15.53
N PRO A 129 19.10 -17.05 -14.99
CA PRO A 129 20.17 -17.63 -15.80
C PRO A 129 19.69 -18.68 -16.81
N THR A 130 18.57 -19.35 -16.52
CA THR A 130 17.98 -20.37 -17.40
C THR A 130 17.07 -19.76 -18.46
N ILE A 131 16.37 -18.66 -18.14
CA ILE A 131 15.41 -18.02 -19.05
C ILE A 131 16.10 -17.05 -20.03
N ILE A 132 17.19 -16.40 -19.63
CA ILE A 132 17.90 -15.42 -20.47
C ILE A 132 18.28 -15.99 -21.86
N PRO A 133 18.90 -17.18 -21.98
CA PRO A 133 19.25 -17.75 -23.28
C PRO A 133 18.04 -18.02 -24.18
N GLU A 134 16.90 -18.42 -23.60
CA GLU A 134 15.66 -18.64 -24.35
C GLU A 134 15.06 -17.33 -24.86
N ILE A 135 15.14 -16.25 -24.05
CA ILE A 135 14.77 -14.90 -24.49
C ILE A 135 15.67 -14.44 -25.62
N GLU A 136 16.99 -14.62 -25.51
CA GLU A 136 17.95 -14.26 -26.55
C GLU A 136 17.64 -14.97 -27.86
N LYS A 137 17.35 -16.28 -27.80
CA LYS A 137 16.94 -17.05 -28.97
C LYS A 137 15.71 -16.45 -29.66
N ILE A 138 14.64 -16.16 -28.91
CA ILE A 138 13.41 -15.54 -29.44
C ILE A 138 13.69 -14.20 -30.12
N ILE A 139 14.57 -13.37 -29.54
CA ILE A 139 14.88 -12.04 -30.08
C ILE A 139 15.73 -12.12 -31.37
N THR A 140 16.50 -13.20 -31.53
CA THR A 140 17.39 -13.39 -32.69
C THR A 140 16.78 -14.22 -33.83
N GLU A 141 15.55 -14.71 -33.67
CA GLU A 141 14.73 -15.29 -34.75
C GLU A 141 14.20 -14.22 -35.70
#